data_AF-A0A3M1RV13-F1
#
_entry.id   AF-A0A3M1RV13-F1
#
_cell.length_a   1.000
_cell.length_b   1.000
_cell.length_c   1.000
_cell.angle_alpha   90.00
_cell.angle_beta   90.00
_cell.angle_gamma   90.00
#
_symmetry.space_group_name_H-M   'P 1'
#
loop_
_entity.id
_entity.type
_entity.pdbx_description
1 polymer ?
#
loop_
_entity_poly.entity_id
_entity_poly.type
_entity_poly.pdbx_seq_one_letter_code
_entity_poly.pdbx_strand_id
1 'polypeptide(L)'
;MDKEKDPREIETTPDFFKEVISAINKQYAELTITEVEGKCPYGHKEGEKFRISAMNSDGLCGSLYAAIEPSVFTLDYGGNYPWEHKTKYFKYACPEMGKVKVEVRHKEKEDIRVLKTKKPAVDMTGKGYAGIDKYRIFVEILGIERHCTWGHRVGHKFEIDPFNVGNVCGCLYWSAYRFMNVLFEGASLPWEAEENIIHGMCPDIHNQVIYRLIREERK
;
A
#
# COMPACT_ATOMS: atom_id res chain seq x y z
N MET A 1 -43.79 0.04 -0.35
CA MET A 1 -42.56 -0.77 -0.35
C MET A 1 -41.74 -0.28 -1.52
N ASP A 2 -40.74 0.55 -1.25
CA ASP A 2 -39.75 0.87 -2.28
C ASP A 2 -39.11 -0.43 -2.74
N LYS A 3 -39.02 -0.61 -4.06
CA LYS A 3 -38.31 -1.75 -4.64
C LYS A 3 -36.88 -1.68 -4.11
N GLU A 4 -36.47 -2.71 -3.39
CA GLU A 4 -35.11 -2.88 -2.92
C GLU A 4 -34.19 -2.77 -4.14
N LYS A 5 -33.42 -1.68 -4.22
CA LYS A 5 -32.52 -1.44 -5.34
C LYS A 5 -31.48 -2.56 -5.34
N ASP A 6 -31.23 -3.15 -6.51
CA ASP A 6 -30.15 -4.12 -6.65
C ASP A 6 -28.85 -3.45 -6.20
N PRO A 7 -28.14 -3.99 -5.19
CA PRO A 7 -26.89 -3.39 -4.71
C PRO A 7 -25.77 -3.36 -5.77
N ARG A 8 -25.97 -3.99 -6.93
CA ARG A 8 -25.09 -3.90 -8.11
C ARG A 8 -25.46 -2.75 -9.05
N GLU A 9 -26.68 -2.22 -8.96
CA GLU A 9 -27.17 -1.07 -9.72
C GLU A 9 -27.03 0.23 -8.91
N ILE A 10 -25.85 0.44 -8.31
CA ILE A 10 -25.51 1.72 -7.70
C ILE A 10 -25.20 2.69 -8.84
N GLU A 11 -26.13 3.61 -9.11
CA GLU A 11 -25.81 4.80 -9.91
C GLU A 11 -24.77 5.63 -9.15
N THR A 12 -23.50 5.48 -9.53
CA THR A 12 -22.41 6.31 -9.01
C THR A 12 -22.48 7.68 -9.67
N THR A 13 -23.30 8.56 -9.09
CA THR A 13 -23.32 9.96 -9.52
C THR A 13 -21.96 10.63 -9.24
N PRO A 14 -21.56 11.64 -10.03
CA PRO A 14 -20.34 12.40 -9.75
C PRO A 14 -20.31 12.97 -8.32
N ASP A 15 -21.48 13.35 -7.78
CA ASP A 15 -21.60 13.87 -6.42
C ASP A 15 -21.37 12.80 -5.36
N PHE A 16 -21.96 11.61 -5.50
CA PHE A 16 -21.71 10.47 -4.62
C PHE A 16 -20.22 10.11 -4.61
N PHE A 17 -19.60 10.06 -5.79
CA PHE A 17 -18.18 9.78 -5.90
C PHE A 17 -17.32 10.84 -5.19
N LYS A 18 -17.66 12.12 -5.36
CA LYS A 18 -16.99 13.23 -4.68
C LYS A 18 -17.13 13.15 -3.16
N GLU A 19 -18.30 12.76 -2.66
CA GLU A 19 -18.55 12.57 -1.22
C GLU A 19 -17.69 11.43 -0.65
N VAL A 20 -17.68 10.26 -1.30
CA VAL A 20 -16.88 9.10 -0.88
C VAL A 20 -15.39 9.45 -0.84
N ILE A 21 -14.86 10.05 -1.90
CA ILE A 21 -13.46 10.45 -1.96
C ILE A 21 -13.13 11.53 -0.91
N SER A 22 -14.05 12.45 -0.66
CA SER A 22 -13.87 13.47 0.38
C SER A 22 -13.84 12.83 1.77
N ALA A 23 -14.65 11.82 2.04
CA ALA A 23 -14.66 11.11 3.31
C ALA A 23 -13.34 10.34 3.53
N ILE A 24 -12.87 9.61 2.51
CA ILE A 24 -11.61 8.87 2.55
C ILE A 24 -10.42 9.82 2.73
N ASN A 25 -10.37 10.91 1.97
CA ASN A 25 -9.23 11.85 2.02
C ASN A 25 -9.12 12.65 3.33
N LYS A 26 -10.15 12.62 4.19
CA LYS A 26 -10.08 13.20 5.53
C LYS A 26 -9.40 12.27 6.53
N GLN A 27 -9.39 10.97 6.29
CA GLN A 27 -8.78 9.99 7.20
C GLN A 27 -7.26 9.91 6.97
N TYR A 28 -6.50 9.84 8.06
CA TYR A 28 -5.08 9.49 8.05
C TYR A 28 -4.67 8.91 9.39
N ALA A 29 -3.50 8.28 9.45
CA ALA A 29 -2.91 7.80 10.68
C ALA A 29 -1.57 8.46 10.96
N GLU A 30 -1.38 8.88 12.21
CA GLU A 30 -0.08 9.25 12.75
C GLU A 30 0.60 7.99 13.28
N LEU A 31 1.64 7.55 12.58
CA LEU A 31 2.49 6.46 13.01
C LEU A 31 3.73 7.04 13.69
N THR A 32 4.08 6.50 14.85
CA THR A 32 5.35 6.79 15.55
C THR A 32 6.13 5.49 15.73
N ILE A 33 7.40 5.49 15.36
CA ILE A 33 8.33 4.42 15.70
C ILE A 33 8.72 4.57 17.16
N THR A 34 8.33 3.62 17.99
CA THR A 34 8.55 3.68 19.44
C THR A 34 9.80 2.95 19.89
N GLU A 35 10.24 1.94 19.14
CA GLU A 35 11.40 1.13 19.50
C GLU A 35 12.06 0.57 18.23
N VAL A 36 13.40 0.55 18.20
CA VAL A 36 14.19 -0.14 17.18
C VAL A 36 15.21 -1.07 17.84
N GLU A 37 14.96 -2.37 17.76
CA GLU A 37 15.86 -3.39 18.27
C GLU A 37 17.03 -3.62 17.31
N GLY A 38 18.23 -3.24 17.76
CA GLY A 38 19.46 -3.35 16.97
C GLY A 38 19.47 -2.40 15.79
N LYS A 39 19.61 -2.93 14.56
CA LYS A 39 19.67 -2.14 13.32
C LYS A 39 18.53 -2.53 12.38
N CYS A 40 17.68 -1.57 12.03
CA CYS A 40 16.71 -1.72 10.96
C CYS A 40 17.42 -1.69 9.59
N PRO A 41 17.26 -2.70 8.71
CA PRO A 41 17.86 -2.69 7.37
C PRO A 41 17.37 -1.53 6.49
N TYR A 42 16.10 -1.16 6.62
CA TYR A 42 15.54 0.00 5.92
C TYR A 42 16.06 1.34 6.48
N GLY A 43 16.62 1.34 7.69
CA GLY A 43 17.21 2.53 8.31
C GLY A 43 16.28 3.34 9.22
N HIS A 44 15.14 2.76 9.61
CA HIS A 44 14.23 3.39 10.57
C HIS A 44 14.89 3.64 11.92
N LYS A 45 14.44 4.72 12.59
CA LYS A 45 14.95 5.17 13.90
C LYS A 45 13.80 5.43 14.88
N GLU A 46 14.10 5.27 16.16
CA GLU A 46 13.17 5.62 17.23
C GLU A 46 12.80 7.10 17.17
N GLY A 47 11.52 7.40 17.43
CA GLY A 47 10.97 8.75 17.38
C GLY A 47 10.60 9.25 15.99
N GLU A 48 10.89 8.51 14.91
CA GLU A 48 10.41 8.85 13.57
C GLU A 48 8.87 8.85 13.53
N LYS A 49 8.32 9.81 12.80
CA LYS A 49 6.88 10.00 12.64
C LYS A 49 6.48 10.05 11.18
N PHE A 50 5.36 9.44 10.88
CA PHE A 50 4.81 9.34 9.52
C PHE A 50 3.32 9.68 9.55
N ARG A 51 2.85 10.33 8.49
CA ARG A 51 1.43 10.55 8.22
C ARG A 51 1.02 9.63 7.08
N ILE A 52 0.55 8.44 7.44
CA ILE A 52 0.15 7.42 6.49
C ILE A 52 -1.36 7.42 6.28
N SER A 53 -1.83 6.75 5.24
CA SER A 53 -3.23 6.35 5.06
C SER A 53 -3.26 4.98 4.39
N ALA A 54 -4.44 4.38 4.22
CA ALA A 54 -4.60 3.19 3.38
C ALA A 54 -4.08 3.37 1.93
N MET A 55 -3.92 4.62 1.47
CA MET A 55 -3.46 4.94 0.11
C MET A 55 -2.03 5.47 0.05
N ASN A 56 -1.46 5.95 1.16
CA ASN A 56 -0.16 6.61 1.20
C ASN A 56 0.72 6.06 2.32
N SER A 57 1.91 5.56 1.97
CA SER A 57 2.87 5.03 2.94
C SER A 57 3.72 6.12 3.61
N ASP A 58 3.73 7.36 3.11
CA ASP A 58 4.60 8.44 3.59
C ASP A 58 6.10 8.08 3.59
N GLY A 59 6.48 7.12 2.73
CA GLY A 59 7.82 6.53 2.65
C GLY A 59 8.23 5.69 3.85
N LEU A 60 7.26 5.23 4.65
CA LEU A 60 7.42 4.09 5.54
C LEU A 60 7.90 2.87 4.75
N CYS A 61 8.74 2.03 5.37
CA CYS A 61 9.11 0.73 4.83
C CYS A 61 7.88 -0.03 4.33
N GLY A 62 7.90 -0.46 3.07
CA GLY A 62 6.81 -1.14 2.40
C GLY A 62 6.34 -2.40 3.11
N SER A 63 7.24 -3.14 3.76
CA SER A 63 6.92 -4.39 4.44
C SER A 63 6.14 -4.12 5.72
N LEU A 64 6.60 -3.14 6.51
CA LEU A 64 5.87 -2.65 7.66
C LEU A 64 4.53 -2.04 7.25
N TYR A 65 4.51 -1.25 6.17
CA TYR A 65 3.29 -0.64 5.65
C TYR A 65 2.25 -1.68 5.22
N ALA A 66 2.62 -2.68 4.41
CA ALA A 66 1.72 -3.75 3.98
C ALA A 66 1.17 -4.57 5.16
N ALA A 67 1.97 -4.73 6.23
CA ALA A 67 1.58 -5.47 7.42
C ALA A 67 0.54 -4.71 8.28
N ILE A 68 0.60 -3.38 8.31
CA ILE A 68 -0.32 -2.54 9.10
C ILE A 68 -1.47 -1.95 8.29
N GLU A 69 -1.39 -1.95 6.96
CA GLU A 69 -2.38 -1.30 6.08
C GLU A 69 -3.82 -1.79 6.34
N PRO A 70 -4.10 -3.10 6.51
CA PRO A 70 -5.45 -3.55 6.86
C PRO A 70 -5.94 -2.99 8.20
N SER A 71 -5.02 -2.74 9.13
CA SER A 71 -5.34 -2.12 10.42
C SER A 71 -5.59 -0.64 10.33
N VAL A 72 -4.84 0.08 9.48
CA VAL A 72 -5.16 1.46 9.13
C VAL A 72 -6.54 1.53 8.49
N PHE A 73 -6.83 0.65 7.52
CA PHE A 73 -8.13 0.55 6.87
C PHE A 73 -9.26 0.31 7.88
N THR A 74 -9.06 -0.59 8.84
CA THR A 74 -10.04 -0.85 9.91
C THR A 74 -10.38 0.43 10.68
N LEU A 75 -9.38 1.24 11.04
CA LEU A 75 -9.60 2.49 11.75
C LEU A 75 -10.26 3.58 10.89
N ASP A 76 -9.89 3.67 9.60
CA ASP A 76 -10.43 4.65 8.64
C ASP A 76 -11.96 4.52 8.48
N TYR A 77 -12.51 3.32 8.69
CA TYR A 77 -13.96 3.03 8.64
C TYR A 77 -14.60 2.90 10.03
N GLY A 78 -13.97 3.44 11.07
CA GLY A 78 -14.53 3.52 12.42
C GLY A 78 -14.43 2.24 13.26
N GLY A 79 -13.74 1.22 12.76
CA GLY A 79 -13.41 0.02 13.51
C GLY A 79 -12.45 0.29 14.67
N ASN A 80 -12.43 -0.62 15.65
CA ASN A 80 -11.52 -0.59 16.80
C ASN A 80 -11.10 -2.01 17.18
N TYR A 81 -10.01 -2.13 17.95
CA TYR A 81 -9.48 -3.41 18.38
C TYR A 81 -9.86 -3.72 19.82
N PRO A 82 -10.45 -4.90 20.12
CA PRO A 82 -10.96 -5.21 21.45
C PRO A 82 -9.88 -5.41 22.52
N TRP A 83 -8.64 -5.69 22.12
CA TRP A 83 -7.48 -5.79 23.02
C TRP A 83 -6.77 -4.45 23.26
N GLU A 84 -7.15 -3.39 22.54
CA GLU A 84 -6.57 -2.06 22.73
C GLU A 84 -7.40 -1.25 23.73
N HIS A 85 -6.73 -0.64 24.71
CA HIS A 85 -7.40 0.18 25.72
C HIS A 85 -7.76 1.59 25.23
N LYS A 86 -7.43 1.92 23.98
CA LYS A 86 -7.67 3.23 23.35
C LYS A 86 -8.41 3.01 22.03
N THR A 87 -9.39 3.87 21.75
CA THR A 87 -10.05 3.89 20.43
C THR A 87 -9.14 4.54 19.39
N LYS A 88 -9.40 4.25 18.09
CA LYS A 88 -8.65 4.85 16.96
C LYS A 88 -7.14 4.64 17.09
N TYR A 89 -6.73 3.49 17.61
CA TYR A 89 -5.35 3.21 18.00
C TYR A 89 -5.02 1.72 17.87
N PHE A 90 -3.77 1.43 17.53
CA PHE A 90 -3.17 0.12 17.74
C PHE A 90 -1.65 0.19 17.87
N LYS A 91 -1.07 -0.85 18.48
CA LYS A 91 0.36 -1.15 18.42
C LYS A 91 0.64 -2.24 17.40
N TYR A 92 1.82 -2.18 16.79
CA TYR A 92 2.26 -3.23 15.88
C TYR A 92 3.78 -3.42 15.96
N ALA A 93 4.23 -4.62 15.59
CA ALA A 93 5.63 -4.97 15.50
C ALA A 93 5.94 -5.42 14.06
N CYS A 94 6.99 -4.85 13.47
CA CYS A 94 7.43 -5.11 12.10
C CYS A 94 7.58 -6.63 11.84
N PRO A 95 7.20 -7.13 10.65
CA PRO A 95 7.29 -8.55 10.31
C PRO A 95 8.73 -9.11 10.32
N GLU A 96 9.74 -8.24 10.33
CA GLU A 96 11.15 -8.61 10.52
C GLU A 96 11.45 -8.87 12.01
N MET A 97 10.87 -9.94 12.56
CA MET A 97 11.05 -10.39 13.96
C MET A 97 10.77 -9.31 15.02
N GLY A 98 9.92 -8.34 14.72
CA GLY A 98 9.59 -7.26 15.65
C GLY A 98 10.70 -6.23 15.88
N LYS A 99 11.73 -6.18 15.02
CA LYS A 99 12.84 -5.21 15.11
C LYS A 99 12.41 -3.75 15.22
N VAL A 100 11.25 -3.40 14.68
CA VAL A 100 10.68 -2.05 14.77
C VAL A 100 9.30 -2.17 15.38
N LYS A 101 9.05 -1.46 16.48
CA LYS A 101 7.72 -1.36 17.09
C LYS A 101 7.14 0.02 16.81
N VAL A 102 5.83 0.05 16.58
CA VAL A 102 5.13 1.26 16.20
C VAL A 102 3.86 1.43 17.02
N GLU A 103 3.51 2.70 17.25
CA GLU A 103 2.19 3.12 17.67
C GLU A 103 1.51 3.85 16.52
N VAL A 104 0.26 3.49 16.23
CA VAL A 104 -0.53 4.10 15.17
C VAL A 104 -1.79 4.72 15.78
N ARG A 105 -2.04 5.99 15.46
CA ARG A 105 -3.21 6.74 15.91
C ARG A 105 -3.96 7.29 14.71
N HIS A 106 -5.21 6.89 14.54
CA HIS A 106 -6.07 7.43 13.51
C HIS A 106 -6.48 8.88 13.84
N LYS A 107 -6.53 9.70 12.81
CA LYS A 107 -6.81 11.13 12.84
C LYS A 107 -7.67 11.51 11.64
N GLU A 108 -8.39 12.61 11.81
CA GLU A 108 -9.16 13.24 10.75
C GLU A 108 -8.59 14.64 10.49
N LYS A 109 -8.56 15.05 9.23
CA LYS A 109 -8.24 16.43 8.83
C LYS A 109 -9.45 17.09 8.18
N GLU A 110 -9.54 18.41 8.32
CA GLU A 110 -10.64 19.20 7.74
C GLU A 110 -10.54 19.31 6.22
N ASP A 111 -9.30 19.42 5.71
CA ASP A 111 -9.00 19.51 4.29
C ASP A 111 -9.22 18.16 3.57
N ILE A 112 -9.70 18.19 2.33
CA ILE A 112 -9.99 17.01 1.50
C ILE A 112 -8.89 16.68 0.48
N ARG A 113 -7.76 17.39 0.47
CA ARG A 113 -6.64 17.06 -0.44
C ARG A 113 -6.10 15.66 -0.15
N VAL A 114 -5.84 14.89 -1.20
CA VAL A 114 -5.22 13.56 -1.06
C VAL A 114 -3.87 13.71 -0.37
N LEU A 115 -3.65 12.92 0.68
CA LEU A 115 -2.34 12.78 1.30
C LEU A 115 -1.45 11.97 0.36
N LYS A 116 -0.52 12.64 -0.33
CA LYS A 116 0.35 12.03 -1.31
C LYS A 116 1.79 12.48 -1.10
N THR A 117 2.59 11.58 -0.55
CA THR A 117 4.00 11.85 -0.28
C THR A 117 4.85 11.23 -1.39
N LYS A 118 5.86 11.97 -1.85
CA LYS A 118 6.94 11.43 -2.68
C LYS A 118 8.20 11.37 -1.84
N LYS A 119 8.56 10.17 -1.36
CA LYS A 119 9.89 9.93 -0.77
C LYS A 119 10.75 9.15 -1.77
N PRO A 120 12.05 9.47 -1.89
CA PRO A 120 12.99 8.65 -2.63
C PRO A 120 13.03 7.23 -2.08
N ALA A 121 13.25 6.26 -2.96
CA ALA A 121 13.49 4.88 -2.55
C ALA A 121 14.76 4.79 -1.70
N VAL A 122 14.74 3.91 -0.71
CA VAL A 122 15.92 3.52 0.03
C VAL A 122 16.60 2.39 -0.72
N ASP A 123 17.89 2.52 -1.00
CA ASP A 123 18.67 1.42 -1.56
C ASP A 123 18.75 0.27 -0.56
N MET A 124 18.22 -0.89 -0.96
CA MET A 124 18.17 -2.11 -0.16
C MET A 124 19.20 -3.16 -0.62
N THR A 125 20.01 -2.84 -1.63
CA THR A 125 21.07 -3.74 -2.10
C THR A 125 22.18 -3.90 -1.06
N GLY A 126 22.76 -5.10 -0.97
CA GLY A 126 23.82 -5.46 -0.03
C GLY A 126 23.36 -5.56 1.43
N LYS A 127 22.05 -5.56 1.70
CA LYS A 127 21.49 -5.59 3.07
C LYS A 127 21.01 -6.96 3.52
N GLY A 128 21.37 -8.02 2.79
CA GLY A 128 21.06 -9.41 3.14
C GLY A 128 19.79 -9.96 2.49
N TYR A 129 19.27 -9.30 1.45
CA TYR A 129 18.08 -9.72 0.71
C TYR A 129 18.48 -10.15 -0.71
N ALA A 130 18.88 -11.41 -0.86
CA ALA A 130 19.48 -11.94 -2.10
C ALA A 130 18.61 -11.70 -3.35
N GLY A 131 17.28 -11.82 -3.23
CA GLY A 131 16.35 -11.51 -4.32
C GLY A 131 16.44 -10.04 -4.76
N ILE A 132 16.53 -9.10 -3.82
CA ILE A 132 16.67 -7.67 -4.12
C ILE A 132 18.04 -7.36 -4.71
N ASP A 133 19.09 -8.06 -4.26
CA ASP A 133 20.45 -7.90 -4.80
C ASP A 133 20.53 -8.37 -6.26
N LYS A 134 19.74 -9.37 -6.63
CA LYS A 134 19.73 -9.94 -7.99
C LYS A 134 18.72 -9.28 -8.92
N TYR A 135 17.57 -8.85 -8.41
CA TYR A 135 16.43 -8.45 -9.24
C TYR A 135 15.90 -7.05 -8.93
N ARG A 136 15.17 -6.50 -9.90
CA ARG A 136 14.30 -5.32 -9.77
C ARG A 136 12.92 -5.69 -10.26
N ILE A 137 11.89 -5.14 -9.61
CA ILE A 137 10.51 -5.32 -10.04
C ILE A 137 9.94 -3.97 -10.43
N PHE A 138 9.25 -3.97 -11.57
CA PHE A 138 8.49 -2.82 -12.03
C PHE A 138 7.02 -3.18 -12.06
N VAL A 139 6.18 -2.24 -11.65
CA VAL A 139 4.75 -2.26 -11.94
C VAL A 139 4.48 -1.37 -13.14
N GLU A 140 3.78 -1.89 -14.13
CA GLU A 140 3.33 -1.16 -15.31
C GLU A 140 1.81 -1.21 -15.40
N ILE A 141 1.18 -0.04 -15.56
CA ILE A 141 -0.27 0.08 -15.70
C ILE A 141 -0.68 -0.17 -17.15
N LEU A 142 -1.47 -1.21 -17.38
CA LEU A 142 -1.90 -1.65 -18.71
C LEU A 142 -3.27 -1.08 -19.11
N GLY A 143 -4.17 -0.95 -18.14
CA GLY A 143 -5.55 -0.55 -18.40
C GLY A 143 -6.22 0.08 -17.19
N ILE A 144 -7.16 0.98 -17.43
CA ILE A 144 -8.04 1.57 -16.42
C ILE A 144 -9.43 1.60 -17.05
N GLU A 145 -10.38 0.90 -16.45
CA GLU A 145 -11.74 0.80 -17.00
C GLU A 145 -12.48 2.14 -16.91
N ARG A 146 -12.36 2.81 -15.76
CA ARG A 146 -12.98 4.13 -15.51
C ARG A 146 -11.91 5.13 -15.09
N HIS A 147 -11.71 5.33 -13.80
CA HIS A 147 -10.75 6.31 -13.29
C HIS A 147 -9.91 5.78 -12.13
N CYS A 148 -8.61 6.08 -12.09
CA CYS A 148 -7.83 5.80 -10.88
C CYS A 148 -7.91 6.99 -9.91
N THR A 149 -8.40 6.74 -8.69
CA THR A 149 -8.56 7.77 -7.64
C THR A 149 -7.22 8.32 -7.15
N TRP A 150 -6.15 7.53 -7.26
CA TRP A 150 -4.78 7.94 -6.96
C TRP A 150 -4.12 8.75 -8.10
N GLY A 151 -4.68 8.69 -9.30
CA GLY A 151 -4.17 9.36 -10.50
C GLY A 151 -3.13 8.56 -11.29
N HIS A 152 -3.18 7.22 -11.25
CA HIS A 152 -2.42 6.40 -12.20
C HIS A 152 -2.98 6.56 -13.62
N ARG A 153 -2.12 6.34 -14.62
CA ARG A 153 -2.45 6.40 -16.05
C ARG A 153 -1.84 5.20 -16.76
N VAL A 154 -2.46 4.75 -17.84
CA VAL A 154 -1.90 3.70 -18.70
C VAL A 154 -0.50 4.09 -19.18
N GLY A 155 0.43 3.13 -19.16
CA GLY A 155 1.84 3.33 -19.49
C GLY A 155 2.69 3.88 -18.33
N HIS A 156 2.10 4.23 -17.18
CA HIS A 156 2.91 4.49 -15.99
C HIS A 156 3.69 3.23 -15.60
N LYS A 157 5.02 3.36 -15.48
CA LYS A 157 5.93 2.32 -14.99
C LYS A 157 6.68 2.82 -13.76
N PHE A 158 6.64 2.07 -12.66
CA PHE A 158 7.31 2.41 -11.41
C PHE A 158 8.11 1.22 -10.91
N GLU A 159 9.31 1.45 -10.39
CA GLU A 159 10.02 0.44 -9.61
C GLU A 159 9.38 0.34 -8.22
N ILE A 160 9.13 -0.89 -7.79
CA ILE A 160 8.62 -1.23 -6.46
C ILE A 160 9.35 -2.46 -5.94
N ASP A 161 9.44 -2.57 -4.62
CA ASP A 161 9.96 -3.76 -3.94
C ASP A 161 9.30 -3.90 -2.55
N PRO A 162 9.55 -4.99 -1.78
CA PRO A 162 8.94 -5.20 -0.48
C PRO A 162 9.22 -4.09 0.55
N PHE A 163 10.22 -3.24 0.32
CA PHE A 163 10.60 -2.14 1.21
C PHE A 163 10.26 -0.77 0.62
N ASN A 164 10.18 -0.64 -0.71
CA ASN A 164 9.89 0.59 -1.41
C ASN A 164 8.54 0.50 -2.13
N VAL A 165 7.54 1.20 -1.57
CA VAL A 165 6.21 1.34 -2.17
C VAL A 165 6.26 2.07 -3.53
N GLY A 166 7.32 2.83 -3.79
CA GLY A 166 7.46 3.60 -5.02
C GLY A 166 6.39 4.69 -5.14
N ASN A 167 5.88 4.92 -6.36
CA ASN A 167 4.87 5.93 -6.64
C ASN A 167 3.45 5.33 -6.83
N VAL A 168 3.22 4.12 -6.33
CA VAL A 168 1.88 3.51 -6.32
C VAL A 168 1.11 3.80 -5.04
N CYS A 169 -0.22 3.66 -5.09
CA CYS A 169 -1.05 3.75 -3.88
C CYS A 169 -0.94 2.48 -3.05
N GLY A 170 -1.28 2.60 -1.77
CA GLY A 170 -1.27 1.49 -0.83
C GLY A 170 -2.12 0.30 -1.25
N CYS A 171 -3.36 0.51 -1.71
CA CYS A 171 -4.21 -0.58 -2.21
C CYS A 171 -3.59 -1.38 -3.37
N LEU A 172 -2.97 -0.70 -4.34
CA LEU A 172 -2.29 -1.38 -5.45
C LEU A 172 -1.07 -2.14 -4.93
N TYR A 173 -0.25 -1.46 -4.13
CA TYR A 173 0.95 -2.04 -3.53
C TYR A 173 0.63 -3.31 -2.73
N TRP A 174 -0.41 -3.28 -1.90
CA TRP A 174 -0.86 -4.42 -1.11
C TRP A 174 -1.28 -5.60 -1.99
N SER A 175 -2.05 -5.34 -3.06
CA SER A 175 -2.40 -6.38 -4.04
C SER A 175 -1.17 -6.98 -4.75
N ALA A 176 -0.18 -6.15 -5.06
CA ALA A 176 1.07 -6.57 -5.70
C ALA A 176 2.04 -7.27 -4.74
N TYR A 177 2.00 -6.96 -3.44
CA TYR A 177 3.02 -7.31 -2.45
C TYR A 177 3.34 -8.80 -2.42
N ARG A 178 2.30 -9.64 -2.42
CA ARG A 178 2.48 -11.10 -2.39
C ARG A 178 3.19 -11.64 -3.65
N PHE A 179 2.92 -11.03 -4.80
CA PHE A 179 3.50 -11.43 -6.08
C PHE A 179 4.94 -10.95 -6.25
N MET A 180 5.29 -9.80 -5.64
CA MET A 180 6.67 -9.34 -5.61
C MET A 180 7.60 -10.38 -4.99
N ASN A 181 7.21 -11.00 -3.87
CA ASN A 181 8.02 -12.03 -3.22
C ASN A 181 8.26 -13.24 -4.13
N VAL A 182 7.24 -13.70 -4.87
CA VAL A 182 7.38 -14.78 -5.85
C VAL A 182 8.42 -14.43 -6.92
N LEU A 183 8.36 -13.21 -7.46
CA LEU A 183 9.30 -12.75 -8.48
C LEU A 183 10.71 -12.60 -7.93
N PHE A 184 10.88 -12.05 -6.72
CA PHE A 184 12.20 -11.89 -6.08
C PHE A 184 12.88 -13.23 -5.78
N GLU A 185 12.11 -14.32 -5.59
CA GLU A 185 12.63 -15.68 -5.43
C GLU A 185 13.01 -16.37 -6.77
N GLY A 186 12.90 -15.67 -7.90
CA GLY A 186 13.21 -16.27 -9.20
C GLY A 186 12.09 -17.14 -9.77
N ALA A 187 10.95 -17.25 -9.08
CA ALA A 187 9.81 -18.07 -9.49
C ALA A 187 8.85 -17.36 -10.47
N SER A 188 7.92 -18.14 -11.01
CA SER A 188 6.84 -17.70 -11.92
C SER A 188 5.53 -18.39 -11.53
N LEU A 189 4.40 -17.80 -11.87
CA LEU A 189 3.09 -18.41 -11.63
C LEU A 189 2.71 -19.31 -12.81
N PRO A 190 2.10 -20.49 -12.58
CA PRO A 190 1.85 -21.46 -13.63
C PRO A 190 0.79 -21.05 -14.66
N TRP A 191 0.02 -19.98 -14.38
CA TRP A 191 -0.98 -19.41 -15.30
C TRP A 191 -0.48 -18.18 -16.05
N GLU A 192 0.74 -17.72 -15.80
CA GLU A 192 1.35 -16.61 -16.54
C GLU A 192 2.00 -17.13 -17.82
N ALA A 193 1.85 -16.38 -18.92
CA ALA A 193 2.41 -16.76 -20.20
C ALA A 193 3.94 -16.55 -20.26
N GLU A 194 4.51 -15.71 -19.39
CA GLU A 194 5.92 -15.31 -19.40
C GLU A 194 6.55 -15.43 -18.00
N GLU A 195 7.76 -15.97 -17.90
CA GLU A 195 8.43 -16.33 -16.63
C GLU A 195 8.80 -15.13 -15.72
N ASN A 196 8.79 -13.91 -16.25
CA ASN A 196 9.17 -12.69 -15.52
C ASN A 196 8.01 -11.72 -15.32
N ILE A 197 6.78 -12.14 -15.64
CA ILE A 197 5.60 -11.29 -15.62
C ILE A 197 4.54 -11.88 -14.70
N ILE A 198 3.87 -11.02 -13.93
CA ILE A 198 2.63 -11.36 -13.22
C ILE A 198 1.59 -10.28 -13.48
N HIS A 199 0.42 -10.66 -13.98
CA HIS A 199 -0.71 -9.76 -14.15
C HIS A 199 -1.51 -9.64 -12.84
N GLY A 200 -2.00 -8.43 -12.56
CA GLY A 200 -2.77 -8.13 -11.37
C GLY A 200 -3.77 -7.02 -11.59
N MET A 201 -4.65 -6.85 -10.60
CA MET A 201 -5.65 -5.79 -10.60
C MET A 201 -5.73 -5.11 -9.24
N CYS A 202 -6.06 -3.82 -9.26
CA CYS A 202 -6.43 -3.06 -8.07
C CYS A 202 -7.71 -3.64 -7.44
N PRO A 203 -7.86 -3.63 -6.10
CA PRO A 203 -9.06 -4.14 -5.43
C PRO A 203 -10.33 -3.29 -5.68
N ASP A 204 -10.20 -2.12 -6.31
CA ASP A 204 -11.33 -1.31 -6.77
C ASP A 204 -11.93 -1.92 -8.04
N ILE A 205 -12.87 -2.84 -7.86
CA ILE A 205 -13.53 -3.56 -8.96
C ILE A 205 -14.38 -2.65 -9.86
N HIS A 206 -14.80 -1.48 -9.37
CA HIS A 206 -15.65 -0.57 -10.14
C HIS A 206 -14.81 0.24 -11.15
N ASN A 207 -13.64 0.71 -10.71
CA ASN A 207 -12.74 1.51 -11.55
C ASN A 207 -11.57 0.75 -12.18
N GLN A 208 -11.44 -0.52 -11.80
CA GLN A 208 -10.44 -1.51 -12.15
C GLN A 208 -9.21 -0.99 -12.90
N VAL A 209 -8.10 -0.90 -12.15
CA VAL A 209 -6.77 -0.70 -12.72
C VAL A 209 -6.14 -2.07 -12.94
N ILE A 210 -5.76 -2.36 -14.18
CA ILE A 210 -5.05 -3.58 -14.59
C ILE A 210 -3.57 -3.24 -14.74
N TYR A 211 -2.71 -4.05 -14.12
CA TYR A 211 -1.27 -3.85 -14.17
C TYR A 211 -0.54 -5.17 -14.41
N ARG A 212 0.73 -5.08 -14.79
CA ARG A 212 1.67 -6.19 -14.72
C ARG A 212 2.87 -5.84 -13.86
N LEU A 213 3.37 -6.83 -13.13
CA LEU A 213 4.67 -6.82 -12.50
C LEU A 213 5.68 -7.41 -13.48
N ILE A 214 6.87 -6.82 -13.56
CA ILE A 214 7.95 -7.20 -14.47
C ILE A 214 9.21 -7.36 -13.65
N ARG A 215 9.80 -8.56 -13.64
CA ARG A 215 11.11 -8.82 -13.06
C ARG A 215 12.21 -8.57 -14.09
N GLU A 216 13.21 -7.80 -13.71
CA GLU A 216 14.44 -7.57 -14.47
C GLU A 216 15.65 -7.93 -13.58
N GLU A 217 16.72 -8.49 -14.15
CA GLU A 217 17.98 -8.69 -13.42
C GLU A 217 18.73 -7.36 -13.25
N ARG A 218 19.38 -7.18 -12.09
CA ARG A 218 20.31 -6.08 -11.88
C ARG A 218 21.59 -6.35 -12.68
N LYS A 219 22.03 -5.35 -13.44
CA LYS A 219 23.32 -5.36 -14.14
C LYS A 219 24.45 -4.97 -13.20
#